data_AF-A0A137P4B2-F1
#
_entry.id   AF-A0A137P4B2-F1
#
_cell.length_a   1.000
_cell.length_b   1.000
_cell.length_c   1.000
_cell.angle_alpha   90.00
_cell.angle_beta   90.00
_cell.angle_gamma   90.00
#
_symmetry.space_group_name_H-M   'P 1'
#
loop_
_entity.id
_entity.type
_entity.pdbx_description
1 polymer ?
#
loop_
_entity_poly.entity_id
_entity_poly.type
_entity_poly.pdbx_seq_one_letter_code
_entity_poly.pdbx_strand_id
1 'polypeptide(L)'
;KKLQKIEREIKNQEEIDNNNLHSTTTNSNKLETLAKNEIKVTLNNKPNIFLNYASKILQDTEYTSIKLIGESLAIPKVLQIANKLKTSNLKQTIKVENLSGADGKLCPRIVIELVKLNNE
;
A
#
# COMPACT_ATOMS: atom_id res chain seq x y z
N LYS A 1 17.66 2.89 -9.95
CA LYS A 1 18.13 4.01 -9.08
C LYS A 1 17.00 4.92 -8.54
N LYS A 2 15.86 5.10 -9.23
CA LYS A 2 14.76 5.98 -8.75
C LYS A 2 13.95 5.41 -7.57
N LEU A 3 13.63 4.11 -7.60
CA LEU A 3 12.89 3.43 -6.51
C LEU A 3 13.64 3.51 -5.16
N GLN A 4 14.95 3.23 -5.15
CA GLN A 4 15.78 3.36 -3.95
C GLN A 4 15.82 4.78 -3.37
N LYS A 5 15.69 5.82 -4.21
CA LYS A 5 15.61 7.20 -3.74
C LYS A 5 14.28 7.45 -3.03
N ILE A 6 13.20 6.90 -3.55
CA ILE A 6 11.86 7.04 -2.98
C ILE A 6 11.72 6.22 -1.70
N GLU A 7 12.27 5.01 -1.67
CA GLU A 7 12.41 4.21 -0.45
C GLU A 7 13.17 4.99 0.64
N ARG A 8 14.25 5.71 0.27
CA ARG A 8 14.99 6.59 1.19
C ARG A 8 14.23 7.85 1.58
N GLU A 9 13.51 8.50 0.67
CA GLU A 9 12.68 9.67 0.96
C GLU A 9 11.53 9.32 1.91
N ILE A 10 10.92 8.14 1.73
CA ILE A 10 9.93 7.57 2.67
C ILE A 10 10.59 7.31 4.02
N LYS A 11 11.74 6.63 4.04
CA LYS A 11 12.49 6.33 5.27
C LYS A 11 12.95 7.59 6.03
N ASN A 12 13.33 8.66 5.34
CA ASN A 12 13.72 9.92 5.98
C ASN A 12 12.51 10.69 6.52
N GLN A 13 11.35 10.61 5.86
CA GLN A 13 10.11 11.18 6.40
C GLN A 13 9.64 10.46 7.68
N GLU A 14 9.96 9.17 7.82
CA GLU A 14 9.74 8.38 9.06
C GLU A 14 10.57 8.90 10.25
N GLU A 15 11.79 9.41 10.01
CA GLU A 15 12.71 9.88 11.06
C GLU A 15 12.31 11.27 11.60
N ILE A 16 11.71 12.12 10.76
CA ILE A 16 11.22 13.45 11.14
C ILE A 16 9.95 13.35 12.01
N ASP A 17 9.04 12.41 11.70
CA ASP A 17 7.79 12.24 12.44
C ASP A 17 7.99 11.57 13.82
N ASN A 18 9.09 10.85 14.04
CA ASN A 18 9.40 10.19 15.32
C ASN A 18 9.93 11.13 16.42
N ASN A 19 10.49 12.28 16.05
CA ASN A 19 11.06 13.23 17.02
C ASN A 19 10.01 14.14 17.69
N ASN A 20 8.73 14.02 17.33
CA ASN A 20 7.69 14.94 17.82
C ASN A 20 6.54 14.28 18.61
N LEU A 21 6.67 13.02 19.04
CA LEU A 21 5.63 12.40 19.85
C LEU A 21 6.20 11.39 20.88
N HIS A 22 6.41 11.88 22.09
CA HIS A 22 6.68 11.07 23.27
C HIS A 22 5.37 10.40 23.72
N SER A 23 5.04 9.21 23.19
CA SER A 23 4.10 8.26 23.79
C SER A 23 4.10 6.93 23.02
N THR A 24 4.10 5.85 23.80
CA THR A 24 4.24 4.43 23.45
C THR A 24 3.16 3.86 22.53
N THR A 25 3.11 4.29 21.28
CA THR A 25 2.29 3.67 20.23
C THR A 25 3.19 3.38 19.03
N THR A 26 3.18 2.14 18.54
CA THR A 26 3.94 1.69 17.37
C THR A 26 3.56 2.53 16.14
N ASN A 27 4.31 3.62 15.89
CA ASN A 27 4.20 4.51 14.74
C ASN A 27 4.66 3.78 13.47
N SER A 28 3.78 2.92 12.95
CA SER A 28 4.00 2.20 11.70
C SER A 28 3.56 3.06 10.51
N ASN A 29 4.42 3.99 10.10
CA ASN A 29 4.46 4.46 8.70
C ASN A 29 5.35 3.56 7.82
N LYS A 30 5.87 2.46 8.39
CA LYS A 30 6.73 1.51 7.70
C LYS A 30 6.01 0.97 6.47
N LEU A 31 6.56 1.27 5.30
CA LEU A 31 6.17 0.64 4.05
C LEU A 31 6.53 -0.85 4.14
N GLU A 32 5.55 -1.69 4.48
CA GLU A 32 5.70 -3.15 4.40
C GLU A 32 5.49 -3.59 2.95
N THR A 33 6.57 -3.50 2.16
CA THR A 33 6.65 -4.15 0.84
C THR A 33 6.97 -5.63 1.03
N LEU A 34 5.98 -6.49 0.82
CA LEU A 34 6.15 -7.95 0.88
C LEU A 34 6.90 -8.49 -0.35
N ALA A 35 6.73 -7.81 -1.49
CA ALA A 35 7.47 -7.96 -2.74
C ALA A 35 7.57 -6.58 -3.45
N LYS A 36 8.41 -6.43 -4.48
CA LYS A 36 8.68 -5.12 -5.15
C LYS A 36 7.42 -4.43 -5.71
N ASN A 37 6.30 -5.14 -5.86
CA ASN A 37 5.03 -4.64 -6.37
C ASN A 37 3.84 -4.94 -5.43
N GLU A 38 4.09 -5.19 -4.15
CA GLU A 38 3.04 -5.40 -3.16
C GLU A 38 3.14 -4.36 -2.05
N ILE A 39 2.01 -3.73 -1.74
CA ILE A 39 1.88 -2.71 -0.71
C ILE A 39 0.92 -3.22 0.35
N LYS A 40 1.39 -3.36 1.59
CA LYS A 40 0.51 -3.55 2.74
C LYS A 40 0.17 -2.21 3.39
N VAL A 41 -1.12 -1.92 3.45
CA VAL A 41 -1.70 -0.72 4.06
C VAL A 41 -2.25 -1.08 5.43
N THR A 42 -1.79 -0.34 6.42
CA THR A 42 -2.18 -0.46 7.82
C THR A 42 -2.93 0.79 8.27
N LEU A 43 -3.52 0.75 9.46
CA LEU A 43 -4.28 1.87 10.01
C LEU A 43 -3.44 3.14 10.17
N ASN A 44 -2.15 3.01 10.48
CA ASN A 44 -1.29 4.16 10.79
C ASN A 44 -0.71 4.82 9.53
N ASN A 45 -0.86 4.19 8.38
CA ASN A 45 -0.32 4.67 7.12
C ASN A 45 -1.03 5.93 6.60
N LYS A 46 -0.23 6.91 6.14
CA LYS A 46 -0.68 8.11 5.42
C LYS A 46 -0.99 7.78 3.95
N PRO A 47 -2.27 7.83 3.49
CA PRO A 47 -2.66 7.33 2.16
C PRO A 47 -1.91 7.95 0.98
N ASN A 48 -1.50 9.22 1.09
CA ASN A 48 -0.81 9.94 0.01
C ASN A 48 0.59 9.38 -0.29
N ILE A 49 1.29 8.83 0.70
CA ILE A 49 2.64 8.26 0.52
C ILE A 49 2.53 6.98 -0.33
N PHE A 50 1.60 6.10 0.05
CA PHE A 50 1.34 4.84 -0.63
C PHE A 50 0.77 5.04 -2.03
N LEU A 51 -0.06 6.08 -2.22
CA LEU A 51 -0.53 6.51 -3.53
C LEU A 51 0.64 6.88 -4.45
N ASN A 52 1.57 7.71 -4.00
CA ASN A 52 2.71 8.14 -4.81
C ASN A 52 3.62 6.97 -5.18
N TYR A 53 3.88 6.05 -4.23
CA TYR A 53 4.66 4.86 -4.51
C TYR A 53 3.96 3.95 -5.53
N ALA A 54 2.67 3.69 -5.34
CA ALA A 54 1.89 2.88 -6.27
C ALA A 54 1.82 3.47 -7.68
N SER A 55 1.62 4.78 -7.80
CA SER A 55 1.65 5.50 -9.08
C SER A 55 2.99 5.30 -9.80
N LYS A 56 4.11 5.33 -9.07
CA LYS A 56 5.44 5.18 -9.67
C LYS A 56 5.71 3.76 -10.14
N ILE A 57 5.28 2.74 -9.38
CA ILE A 57 5.32 1.34 -9.86
C ILE A 57 4.47 1.18 -11.12
N LEU A 58 3.29 1.81 -11.16
CA LEU A 58 2.42 1.80 -12.34
C LEU A 58 2.94 2.66 -13.51
N GLN A 59 3.93 3.52 -13.32
CA GLN A 59 4.63 4.23 -14.40
C GLN A 59 5.89 3.50 -14.87
N ASP A 60 6.45 2.65 -14.00
CA ASP A 60 7.68 1.92 -14.29
C ASP A 60 7.40 0.74 -15.24
N THR A 61 8.10 0.70 -16.38
CA THR A 61 7.93 -0.32 -17.41
C THR A 61 8.30 -1.72 -16.96
N GLU A 62 9.11 -1.86 -15.90
CA GLU A 62 9.49 -3.17 -15.34
C GLU A 62 8.34 -3.89 -14.63
N TYR A 63 7.28 -3.16 -14.25
CA TYR A 63 6.15 -3.71 -13.51
C TYR A 63 4.88 -3.63 -14.33
N THR A 64 4.17 -4.75 -14.45
CA THR A 64 2.86 -4.84 -15.13
C THR A 64 1.70 -4.78 -14.16
N SER A 65 1.92 -5.03 -12.87
CA SER A 65 0.88 -4.96 -11.85
C SER A 65 1.40 -4.48 -10.50
N ILE A 66 0.47 -4.03 -9.65
CA ILE A 66 0.70 -3.75 -8.24
C ILE A 66 -0.45 -4.30 -7.39
N LYS A 67 -0.13 -4.85 -6.21
CA LYS A 67 -1.14 -5.30 -5.24
C LYS A 67 -1.19 -4.36 -4.03
N LEU A 68 -2.40 -3.98 -3.65
CA LEU A 68 -2.71 -3.22 -2.45
C LEU A 68 -3.44 -4.15 -1.48
N ILE A 69 -2.87 -4.34 -0.29
CA ILE A 69 -3.36 -5.29 0.71
C ILE A 69 -3.74 -4.51 1.95
N GLY A 70 -4.86 -4.83 2.58
CA GLY A 70 -5.19 -4.28 3.90
C GLY A 70 -6.17 -5.16 4.65
N GLU A 71 -6.17 -5.00 5.96
CA GLU A 71 -6.91 -5.84 6.89
C GLU A 71 -7.79 -4.97 7.77
N SER A 72 -8.98 -5.49 8.13
CA SER A 72 -9.91 -4.90 9.08
C SER A 72 -10.12 -3.39 8.82
N LEU A 73 -9.71 -2.54 9.76
CA LEU A 73 -9.90 -1.10 9.70
C LEU A 73 -9.06 -0.38 8.63
N ALA A 74 -8.08 -1.06 8.02
CA ALA A 74 -7.29 -0.50 6.92
C ALA A 74 -7.96 -0.65 5.55
N ILE A 75 -8.99 -1.51 5.42
CA ILE A 75 -9.70 -1.78 4.16
C ILE A 75 -10.19 -0.48 3.47
N PRO A 76 -10.83 0.48 4.17
CA PRO A 76 -11.26 1.73 3.53
C PRO A 76 -10.10 2.54 2.92
N LYS A 77 -8.91 2.51 3.53
CA LYS A 77 -7.73 3.19 3.01
C LYS A 77 -7.20 2.51 1.75
N VAL A 78 -7.21 1.18 1.69
CA VAL A 78 -6.84 0.43 0.48
C VAL A 78 -7.76 0.81 -0.68
N LEU A 79 -9.08 0.83 -0.43
CA LEU A 79 -10.07 1.23 -1.42
C LEU A 79 -9.85 2.69 -1.88
N GLN A 80 -9.54 3.59 -0.94
CA GLN A 80 -9.24 4.99 -1.27
C GLN A 80 -8.02 5.10 -2.19
N ILE A 81 -6.93 4.38 -1.91
CA ILE A 81 -5.73 4.39 -2.73
C ILE A 81 -6.04 3.80 -4.12
N ALA A 82 -6.70 2.63 -4.17
CA ALA A 82 -7.08 1.98 -5.43
C ALA A 82 -7.95 2.90 -6.31
N ASN A 83 -8.96 3.55 -5.73
CA ASN A 83 -9.84 4.45 -6.45
C ASN A 83 -9.10 5.67 -7.00
N LYS A 84 -8.12 6.22 -6.27
CA LYS A 84 -7.30 7.33 -6.75
C LYS A 84 -6.33 6.93 -7.87
N LEU A 85 -5.94 5.66 -7.94
CA LEU A 85 -5.10 5.11 -9.01
C LEU A 85 -5.90 4.66 -10.23
N LYS A 86 -7.23 4.58 -10.13
CA LYS A 86 -8.08 4.01 -11.17
C LYS A 86 -8.02 4.87 -12.43
N THR A 87 -7.48 4.30 -13.50
CA THR A 87 -7.38 4.89 -14.83
C THR A 87 -7.89 3.89 -15.87
N SER A 88 -8.25 4.35 -17.07
CA SER A 88 -8.82 3.50 -18.14
C SER A 88 -7.87 2.40 -18.63
N ASN A 89 -6.56 2.57 -18.44
CA ASN A 89 -5.52 1.62 -18.81
C ASN A 89 -5.18 0.62 -17.70
N LEU A 90 -5.99 0.53 -16.62
CA LEU A 90 -5.79 -0.43 -15.54
C LEU A 90 -6.98 -1.37 -15.41
N LYS A 91 -6.71 -2.67 -15.37
CA LYS A 91 -7.66 -3.68 -14.92
C LYS A 91 -7.52 -3.86 -13.41
N GLN A 92 -8.64 -3.81 -12.71
CA GLN A 92 -8.70 -4.00 -11.26
C GLN A 92 -9.33 -5.36 -10.92
N THR A 93 -8.65 -6.14 -10.09
CA THR A 93 -9.16 -7.37 -9.49
C THR A 93 -9.25 -7.17 -7.98
N ILE A 94 -10.38 -7.52 -7.38
CA ILE A 94 -10.59 -7.42 -5.93
C ILE A 94 -10.83 -8.81 -5.38
N LYS A 95 -10.03 -9.21 -4.39
CA LYS A 95 -10.22 -10.43 -3.61
C LYS A 95 -10.48 -10.03 -2.15
N VAL A 96 -11.52 -10.61 -1.56
CA VAL A 96 -11.82 -10.47 -0.14
C VAL A 96 -11.69 -11.86 0.48
N GLU A 97 -10.92 -11.96 1.57
CA GLU A 97 -10.71 -13.19 2.31
C GLU A 97 -10.80 -12.92 3.80
N ASN A 98 -11.19 -13.91 4.60
CA ASN A 98 -11.19 -13.80 6.06
C ASN A 98 -9.99 -14.59 6.58
N LEU A 99 -9.11 -13.92 7.32
CA LEU A 99 -8.02 -14.55 8.04
C LEU A 99 -8.48 -14.90 9.46
N SER A 100 -8.07 -16.05 9.98
CA SER A 100 -8.27 -16.36 11.39
C SER A 100 -7.28 -15.56 12.22
N GLY A 101 -7.78 -14.69 13.08
CA GLY A 101 -7.00 -13.97 14.08
C GLY A 101 -6.52 -14.91 15.20
N ALA A 102 -5.57 -14.45 16.00
CA ALA A 102 -5.02 -15.19 17.14
C ALA A 102 -6.07 -15.44 18.25
N ASP A 103 -7.13 -14.62 18.29
CA ASP A 103 -8.28 -14.76 19.19
C ASP A 103 -9.41 -15.62 18.58
N GLY A 104 -9.17 -16.27 17.44
CA GLY A 104 -10.16 -17.06 16.72
C GLY A 104 -11.22 -16.23 15.98
N LYS A 105 -11.16 -14.90 16.03
CA LYS A 105 -12.06 -14.05 15.26
C LYS A 105 -11.62 -13.93 13.80
N LEU A 106 -12.59 -13.81 12.91
CA LEU A 106 -12.33 -13.54 11.51
C LEU A 106 -11.90 -12.08 11.32
N CYS A 107 -10.69 -11.89 10.80
CA CYS A 107 -10.15 -10.62 10.37
C CYS A 107 -10.30 -10.50 8.85
N PRO A 108 -11.18 -9.64 8.34
CA PRO A 108 -11.33 -9.48 6.90
C PRO A 108 -10.05 -8.87 6.31
N ARG A 109 -9.65 -9.39 5.16
CA ARG A 109 -8.52 -8.92 4.36
C ARG A 109 -9.02 -8.64 2.95
N ILE A 110 -8.60 -7.50 2.42
CA ILE A 110 -8.78 -7.14 1.02
C ILE A 110 -7.44 -7.18 0.29
N VAL A 111 -7.45 -7.70 -0.92
CA VAL A 111 -6.34 -7.63 -1.86
C VAL A 111 -6.89 -7.03 -3.16
N ILE A 112 -6.38 -5.86 -3.53
CA ILE A 112 -6.71 -5.20 -4.79
C ILE A 112 -5.48 -5.26 -5.68
N GLU A 113 -5.58 -5.96 -6.80
CA GLU A 113 -4.54 -5.96 -7.83
C GLU A 113 -4.93 -5.01 -8.96
N LEU A 114 -4.03 -4.09 -9.30
CA LEU A 114 -4.14 -3.19 -10.45
C LEU A 114 -3.11 -3.64 -11.49
N VAL A 115 -3.59 -4.05 -12.67
CA VAL A 115 -2.77 -4.56 -13.77
C VAL A 115 -2.86 -3.59 -14.95
N LYS A 116 -1.72 -3.23 -15.54
CA LYS A 116 -1.65 -2.45 -16.77
C LYS A 116 -2.24 -3.24 -17.91
N LEU A 117 -3.20 -2.63 -18.60
CA LEU A 117 -3.61 -3.08 -19.91
C LEU A 117 -2.53 -2.58 -20.87
N ASN A 118 -1.77 -3.49 -21.47
CA ASN A 118 -0.87 -3.13 -22.56
C ASN A 118 -1.77 -2.59 -23.67
N ASN A 119 -1.62 -1.32 -24.03
CA ASN A 119 -2.19 -0.80 -25.26
C ASN A 119 -1.46 -1.52 -26.40
N GLU A 120 -2.14 -2.42 -27.09
CA GLU A 120 -1.75 -2.84 -28.44
C GLU A 120 -1.65 -1.64 -29.38
#